data_AF-G5E3J2-F1
#
_entry.id   AF-G5E3J2-F1
#
_cell.length_a   1.000
_cell.length_b   1.000
_cell.length_c   1.000
_cell.angle_alpha   90.00
_cell.angle_beta   90.00
_cell.angle_gamma   90.00
#
_symmetry.space_group_name_H-M   'P 1'
#
loop_
_entity.id
_entity.type
_entity.pdbx_description
1 polymer ?
#
loop_
_entity_poly.entity_id
_entity_poly.type
_entity_poly.pdbx_seq_one_letter_code
_entity_poly.pdbx_strand_id
1 'polypeptide(L)'
;KVFGIDIIMVMVITDIDDKIIKRASELNVSPVALARSYEQDFKQDMSALKVLPPTVYIRVTENIPQIISFIQQIIDNGHAYSTSQGNVFDVQSIGERYGKFTESFTNT
;
A
#
# COMPACT_ATOMS: atom_id res chain seq x y z
N LYS A 1 15.87 -2.82 -20.67
CA LYS A 1 15.25 -3.91 -21.46
C LYS A 1 15.60 -5.27 -20.89
N VAL A 2 14.61 -6.10 -20.59
CA VAL A 2 14.78 -7.52 -20.28
C VAL A 2 14.15 -8.29 -21.45
N PHE A 3 14.91 -9.14 -22.13
CA PHE A 3 14.47 -9.83 -23.38
C PHE A 3 13.88 -8.88 -24.45
N GLY A 4 14.44 -7.67 -24.59
CA GLY A 4 13.96 -6.67 -25.54
C GLY A 4 12.74 -5.86 -25.06
N ILE A 5 12.17 -6.18 -23.91
CA ILE A 5 11.01 -5.49 -23.33
C ILE A 5 11.47 -4.42 -22.34
N ASP A 6 10.94 -3.21 -22.47
CA ASP A 6 11.11 -2.17 -21.46
C ASP A 6 10.19 -2.45 -20.27
N ILE A 7 10.80 -2.74 -19.11
CA ILE A 7 10.08 -3.06 -17.88
C ILE A 7 10.07 -1.82 -16.99
N ILE A 8 8.87 -1.38 -16.61
CA ILE A 8 8.66 -0.38 -15.57
C ILE A 8 8.23 -1.13 -14.31
N MET A 9 9.15 -1.26 -13.36
CA MET A 9 8.86 -1.87 -12.07
C MET A 9 8.57 -0.77 -11.05
N VAL A 10 7.38 -0.82 -10.45
CA VAL A 10 6.95 0.10 -9.40
C VAL A 10 6.91 -0.68 -8.08
N MET A 11 7.56 -0.15 -7.05
CA MET A 11 7.54 -0.74 -5.71
C MET A 11 7.03 0.28 -4.70
N VAL A 12 6.03 -0.13 -3.92
CA VAL A 12 5.48 0.72 -2.86
C VAL A 12 6.24 0.49 -1.55
N ILE A 13 6.57 1.58 -0.87
CA ILE A 13 7.08 1.59 0.50
C ILE A 13 5.93 2.04 1.42
N THR A 14 5.46 1.13 2.27
CA THR A 14 4.51 1.45 3.33
C THR A 14 5.25 2.13 4.47
N ASP A 15 5.29 3.46 4.46
CA ASP A 15 6.00 4.28 5.45
C ASP A 15 5.09 4.90 6.53
N ILE A 16 3.82 4.47 6.56
CA ILE A 16 2.86 4.77 7.62
C ILE A 16 1.96 3.55 7.84
N ASP A 17 1.91 3.07 9.08
CA ASP A 17 1.13 1.90 9.52
C ASP A 17 1.08 1.91 11.07
N ASP A 18 0.06 1.30 11.67
CA ASP A 18 -0.08 1.19 13.12
C ASP A 18 1.15 0.54 13.78
N LYS A 19 1.77 -0.44 13.12
CA LYS A 19 2.99 -1.10 13.64
C LYS A 19 4.17 -0.15 13.67
N ILE A 20 4.28 0.74 12.67
CA ILE A 20 5.34 1.76 12.60
C ILE A 20 5.11 2.78 13.72
N ILE A 21 3.88 3.27 13.89
CA ILE A 21 3.53 4.25 14.93
C ILE A 21 3.81 3.68 16.32
N LYS A 22 3.35 2.45 16.58
CA LYS A 22 3.59 1.77 17.85
C LYS A 22 5.09 1.62 18.13
N ARG A 23 5.85 1.11 17.16
CA ARG A 23 7.29 0.88 17.34
C ARG A 23 8.08 2.17 17.53
N ALA A 24 7.70 3.23 16.83
CA ALA A 24 8.31 4.54 16.98
C ALA A 24 8.05 5.14 18.37
N SER A 25 6.84 4.96 18.89
CA SER A 25 6.49 5.34 20.27
C SER A 25 7.31 4.57 21.31
N GLU A 26 7.48 3.26 21.14
CA GLU A 26 8.31 2.44 22.06
C GLU A 26 9.79 2.88 22.07
N LEU A 27 10.29 3.34 20.93
CA LEU A 27 11.66 3.80 20.75
C LEU A 27 11.85 5.29 21.04
N ASN A 28 10.78 6.03 21.35
CA ASN A 28 10.78 7.49 21.48
C ASN A 28 11.40 8.21 20.27
N VAL A 29 11.06 7.78 19.05
CA VAL A 29 11.50 8.39 17.79
C VAL A 29 10.31 8.77 16.92
N SER A 30 10.55 9.60 15.91
CA SER A 30 9.52 9.92 14.90
C SER A 30 9.19 8.68 14.05
N PRO A 31 7.90 8.36 13.81
CA PRO A 31 7.49 7.29 12.89
C PRO A 31 8.07 7.45 11.48
N VAL A 32 8.15 8.69 10.99
CA VAL A 32 8.72 9.00 9.68
C VAL A 32 10.22 8.69 9.67
N ALA A 33 10.95 9.09 10.72
CA ALA A 33 12.38 8.81 10.81
C ALA A 33 12.65 7.29 10.90
N LEU A 34 11.83 6.58 11.68
CA LEU A 34 11.90 5.12 11.80
C LEU A 34 11.67 4.44 10.45
N ALA A 35 10.59 4.80 9.74
CA ALA A 35 10.28 4.25 8.43
C ALA A 35 11.38 4.54 7.40
N ARG A 36 11.96 5.75 7.41
CA ARG A 36 13.07 6.12 6.51
C ARG A 36 14.34 5.32 6.79
N SER A 37 14.65 5.05 8.06
CA SER A 37 15.77 4.18 8.42
C SER A 37 15.57 2.77 7.85
N TYR A 38 14.42 2.15 8.10
CA TYR A 38 14.13 0.80 7.58
C TYR A 38 14.03 0.76 6.05
N GLU A 39 13.54 1.82 5.40
CA GLU A 39 13.56 1.95 3.94
C GLU A 39 15.01 1.92 3.41
N GLN A 40 15.92 2.63 4.07
CA GLN A 40 17.34 2.64 3.70
C GLN A 40 17.99 1.28 3.93
N ASP A 41 17.73 0.63 5.07
CA ASP A 41 18.23 -0.71 5.37
C ASP A 41 17.74 -1.73 4.33
N PHE A 42 16.45 -1.71 4.00
CA PHE A 42 15.87 -2.55 2.95
C PHE A 42 16.57 -2.37 1.61
N LYS A 43 16.85 -1.13 1.19
CA LYS A 43 17.57 -0.87 -0.07
C LYS A 43 19.00 -1.40 -0.04
N GLN A 44 19.67 -1.30 1.09
CA GLN A 44 21.02 -1.85 1.27
C GLN A 44 21.00 -3.38 1.19
N ASP A 45 20.04 -4.02 1.87
CA ASP A 45 19.88 -5.48 1.84
C ASP A 45 19.59 -6.00 0.43
N MET A 46 18.67 -5.36 -0.30
CA MET A 46 18.38 -5.70 -1.69
C MET A 46 19.61 -5.57 -2.58
N SER A 47 20.39 -4.50 -2.40
CA SER A 47 21.65 -4.31 -3.12
C SER A 47 22.69 -5.38 -2.77
N ALA A 48 22.80 -5.77 -1.50
CA ALA A 48 23.72 -6.82 -1.05
C ALA A 48 23.35 -8.19 -1.64
N LEU A 49 22.05 -8.45 -1.81
CA LEU A 49 21.51 -9.63 -2.49
C LEU A 49 21.58 -9.55 -4.03
N LYS A 50 22.14 -8.46 -4.59
CA LYS A 50 22.22 -8.19 -6.03
C LYS A 50 20.85 -8.13 -6.72
N VAL A 51 19.80 -7.76 -5.98
CA VAL A 51 18.49 -7.48 -6.53
C VAL A 51 18.55 -6.15 -7.27
N LEU A 52 18.06 -6.13 -8.51
CA LEU A 52 17.98 -4.89 -9.27
C LEU A 52 16.94 -3.95 -8.64
N PRO A 53 17.25 -2.65 -8.48
CA PRO A 53 16.27 -1.70 -7.97
C PRO A 53 15.08 -1.58 -8.94
N PRO A 54 13.87 -1.31 -8.43
CA PRO A 54 12.72 -0.97 -9.27
C PRO A 54 12.97 0.34 -10.01
N THR A 55 12.19 0.58 -11.07
CA THR A 55 12.21 1.85 -11.80
C THR A 55 11.81 3.02 -10.91
N VAL A 56 10.87 2.81 -10.00
CA VAL A 56 10.42 3.83 -9.06
C VAL A 56 10.01 3.21 -7.73
N TYR A 57 10.42 3.88 -6.64
CA TYR A 57 9.88 3.66 -5.31
C TYR A 57 8.80 4.71 -5.03
N ILE A 58 7.65 4.28 -4.53
CA ILE A 58 6.52 5.15 -4.20
C ILE A 58 6.20 5.00 -2.72
N ARG A 59 6.21 6.09 -1.96
CA ARG A 59 5.84 6.08 -0.53
C ARG A 59 4.37 6.41 -0.33
N VAL A 60 3.74 5.79 0.66
CA VAL A 60 2.34 6.07 1.00
C VAL A 60 2.17 7.53 1.42
N THR A 61 3.05 8.04 2.28
CA THR A 61 2.97 9.43 2.80
C THR A 61 3.07 10.49 1.69
N GLU A 62 3.76 10.21 0.59
CA GLU A 62 3.90 11.11 -0.56
C GLU A 62 2.69 11.07 -1.51
N ASN A 63 1.77 10.12 -1.34
CA ASN A 63 0.63 9.88 -2.23
C ASN A 63 -0.73 10.03 -1.53
N ILE A 64 -0.75 10.62 -0.33
CA ILE A 64 -1.99 10.87 0.43
C ILE A 64 -3.04 11.64 -0.38
N PRO A 65 -2.72 12.72 -1.12
CA PRO A 65 -3.73 13.42 -1.94
C PRO A 65 -4.42 12.52 -2.97
N GLN A 66 -3.66 11.64 -3.63
CA GLN A 66 -4.16 10.69 -4.62
C GLN A 66 -5.03 9.62 -3.95
N ILE A 67 -4.64 9.12 -2.77
CA ILE A 67 -5.42 8.17 -1.99
C ILE A 67 -6.76 8.78 -1.58
N ILE A 68 -6.77 10.03 -1.09
CA ILE A 68 -8.01 10.74 -0.74
C ILE A 68 -8.91 10.91 -1.97
N SER A 69 -8.34 11.35 -3.11
CA SER A 69 -9.09 11.50 -4.35
C SER A 69 -9.67 10.17 -4.84
N PHE A 70 -8.95 9.07 -4.69
CA PHE A 70 -9.41 7.74 -5.07
C PHE A 70 -10.56 7.26 -4.17
N ILE A 71 -10.43 7.43 -2.86
CA ILE A 71 -11.51 7.12 -1.91
C ILE A 71 -12.77 7.93 -2.22
N GLN A 72 -12.62 9.21 -2.55
CA GLN A 72 -13.75 10.06 -2.93
C GLN A 72 -14.48 9.50 -4.16
N GLN A 73 -13.75 9.08 -5.19
CA GLN A 73 -14.36 8.46 -6.39
C GLN A 73 -15.10 7.17 -6.05
N ILE A 74 -14.60 6.36 -5.12
CA ILE A 74 -15.31 5.14 -4.68
C ILE A 74 -16.65 5.50 -4.01
N ILE A 75 -16.65 6.53 -3.16
CA ILE A 75 -17.87 7.03 -2.50
C ILE A 75 -18.85 7.59 -3.54
N ASP A 76 -18.38 8.42 -4.46
CA ASP A 76 -19.20 9.04 -5.51
C ASP A 76 -19.84 8.00 -6.43
N ASN A 77 -19.17 6.86 -6.64
CA ASN A 77 -19.68 5.72 -7.40
C ASN A 77 -20.61 4.80 -6.61
N GLY A 78 -20.91 5.11 -5.34
CA GLY A 78 -21.81 4.31 -4.50
C GLY A 78 -21.19 3.01 -3.98
N HIS A 79 -19.86 2.90 -3.96
CA HIS A 79 -19.14 1.69 -3.53
C HIS A 79 -18.49 1.82 -2.14
N ALA A 80 -18.63 2.97 -1.48
CA ALA A 80 -18.19 3.18 -0.11
C ALA A 80 -19.14 4.15 0.60
N TYR A 81 -19.13 4.09 1.92
CA TYR A 81 -19.94 4.95 2.78
C TYR A 81 -19.16 5.39 4.02
N SER A 82 -19.54 6.54 4.57
CA SER A 82 -18.93 7.10 5.78
C SER A 82 -19.58 6.55 7.04
N THR A 83 -18.77 6.37 8.08
CA THR A 83 -19.19 5.99 9.45
C THR A 83 -18.61 6.98 10.46
N SER A 84 -18.99 6.85 11.73
CA SER A 84 -18.41 7.65 12.81
C SER A 84 -16.92 7.39 13.06
N GLN A 85 -16.36 6.29 12.54
CA GLN A 85 -14.96 5.89 12.73
C GLN A 85 -14.12 6.01 11.44
N GLY A 86 -14.72 6.39 10.32
CA GLY A 86 -14.04 6.48 9.03
C GLY A 86 -14.90 5.97 7.86
N ASN A 87 -14.31 5.92 6.67
CA ASN A 87 -14.98 5.41 5.47
C ASN A 87 -14.79 3.89 5.34
N VAL A 88 -15.84 3.20 4.88
CA VAL A 88 -15.85 1.74 4.69
C VAL A 88 -16.21 1.44 3.24
N PHE A 89 -15.49 0.49 2.64
CA PHE A 89 -15.81 -0.04 1.31
C PHE A 89 -16.94 -1.07 1.40
N ASP A 90 -18.01 -0.90 0.62
CA ASP A 90 -19.12 -1.84 0.56
C ASP A 90 -18.81 -2.97 -0.41
N VAL A 91 -18.42 -4.13 0.13
CA VAL A 91 -18.10 -5.32 -0.66
C VAL A 91 -19.30 -5.87 -1.43
N GLN A 92 -20.53 -5.65 -0.95
CA GLN A 92 -21.74 -6.12 -1.63
C GLN A 92 -22.03 -5.27 -2.88
N SER A 93 -21.65 -3.99 -2.88
CA SER A 93 -21.86 -3.07 -3.99
C SER A 93 -21.17 -3.47 -5.30
N ILE A 94 -20.14 -4.34 -5.22
CA ILE A 94 -19.43 -4.86 -6.40
C ILE A 94 -19.79 -6.32 -6.73
N GLY A 95 -20.68 -6.95 -5.97
CA GLY A 95 -21.27 -8.26 -6.23
C GLY A 95 -20.25 -9.38 -6.40
N GLU A 96 -20.47 -10.24 -7.40
CA GLU A 96 -19.61 -11.39 -7.74
C GLU A 96 -18.16 -11.03 -8.11
N ARG A 97 -17.85 -9.74 -8.29
CA ARG A 97 -16.47 -9.28 -8.50
C ARG A 97 -15.65 -9.37 -7.22
N TYR A 98 -16.28 -9.25 -6.05
CA TYR A 98 -15.60 -9.42 -4.78
C TYR A 98 -15.27 -10.90 -4.54
N GLY A 99 -14.04 -11.20 -4.11
CA GLY A 99 -13.61 -12.58 -3.84
C GLY A 99 -13.16 -13.40 -5.05
N LYS A 100 -13.19 -12.84 -6.27
CA LYS A 100 -12.75 -13.52 -7.52
C LYS A 100 -11.34 -14.12 -7.49
N PHE A 101 -10.44 -13.57 -6.65
CA PHE A 101 -9.05 -14.03 -6.50
C PHE A 101 -8.84 -14.95 -5.29
N THR A 102 -9.91 -15.38 -4.63
CA THR A 102 -9.85 -16.38 -3.55
C THR A 102 -10.20 -17.76 -4.11
N GLU A 103 -9.49 -18.81 -3.67
CA GLU A 103 -9.75 -20.19 -4.11
C GLU A 103 -11.04 -20.79 -3.50
N SER A 104 -11.79 -20.04 -2.69
CA SER A 104 -12.89 -20.55 -1.87
C SER A 104 -14.26 -20.02 -2.30
N PHE A 105 -14.81 -20.55 -3.39
CA PHE A 105 -16.25 -20.48 -3.68
C PHE A 105 -16.76 -21.84 -4.17
N THR A 106 -16.88 -22.79 -3.25
CA THR A 106 -17.82 -23.91 -3.40
C THR A 106 -18.96 -23.68 -2.41
N ASN A 107 -20.15 -23.38 -2.96
CA ASN A 107 -21.41 -23.32 -2.22
C ASN A 107 -21.59 -24.61 -1.41
N THR A 108 -21.74 -24.47 -0.10
CA THR A 108 -22.51 -25.42 0.72
C THR A 108 -23.80 -24.75 1.10
#